data_AF-A0A2J6PNJ4-F1
#
_entry.id   AF-A0A2J6PNJ4-F1
#
_cell.length_a   1.000
_cell.length_b   1.000
_cell.length_c   1.000
_cell.angle_alpha   90.00
_cell.angle_beta   90.00
_cell.angle_gamma   90.00
#
_symmetry.space_group_name_H-M   'P 1'
#
loop_
_entity.id
_entity.type
_entity.pdbx_description
1 polymer ?
#
loop_
_entity_poly.entity_id
_entity_poly.type
_entity_poly.pdbx_seq_one_letter_code
_entity_poly.pdbx_strand_id
1 'polypeptide(L)'
;MNMRRWTSWVMSTVFFFGNPISAKFLDCTVPASSAEHCSDSLANITVVESGEFIIAKLQCYGCPTTARHEKGGHEITHEENALFFNISLSQNHTQLLLNSKPIFPSLASPRPNLYAPQIPLNYSFSSLSTTIKCTQQPCGNFDGKCDCVADNLGGVRLSYDYYTFSSSASGGWIIRVDALGGHNGYMADPYVDFDSPLQKVLQINIEQHQNGRLEILDSTRLVERIPAPAESHQEMSTWDKIRKFFGFEDDMAREDGHIVYLISESDYYGRPGTLKHLLHEVWGNYPWRLIAIIVGSVLGGLTLIYGIFRFVTLVYRSPTGQGAKNARDEEYKLEERGRLLDGEEEDTRTKSDEEGRLLDEDDEETEA
;
A
#
# COMPACT_ATOMS: atom_id res chain seq x y z
N MET A 1 12.69 -74.03 1.21
CA MET A 1 14.08 -73.52 1.09
C MET A 1 14.11 -72.53 -0.06
N ASN A 2 14.13 -71.22 0.23
CA ASN A 2 14.28 -70.19 -0.80
C ASN A 2 15.23 -69.12 -0.25
N MET A 3 16.46 -69.13 -0.75
CA MET A 3 17.50 -68.14 -0.45
C MET A 3 17.20 -66.86 -1.23
N ARG A 4 16.95 -65.75 -0.54
CA ARG A 4 16.98 -64.40 -1.14
C ARG A 4 18.37 -63.79 -0.90
N ARG A 5 19.13 -63.60 -1.98
CA ARG A 5 20.35 -62.80 -2.02
C ARG A 5 19.98 -61.32 -1.94
N TRP A 6 20.57 -60.61 -0.98
CA TRP A 6 20.60 -59.16 -0.93
C TRP A 6 21.88 -58.67 -1.61
N THR A 7 21.75 -57.93 -2.70
CA THR A 7 22.87 -57.21 -3.33
C THR A 7 22.93 -55.80 -2.73
N SER A 8 23.93 -55.57 -1.89
CA SER A 8 24.27 -54.25 -1.35
C SER A 8 24.96 -53.43 -2.44
N TRP A 9 24.34 -52.32 -2.85
CA TRP A 9 24.97 -51.32 -3.72
C TRP A 9 25.65 -50.27 -2.86
N VAL A 10 26.98 -50.23 -2.92
CA VAL A 10 27.78 -49.18 -2.29
C VAL A 10 27.77 -47.97 -3.22
N MET A 11 27.00 -46.94 -2.86
CA MET A 11 27.00 -45.65 -3.55
C MET A 11 28.19 -44.84 -3.03
N SER A 12 29.24 -44.69 -3.84
CA SER A 12 30.34 -43.77 -3.57
C SER A 12 29.88 -42.34 -3.80
N THR A 13 29.58 -41.63 -2.71
CA THR A 13 29.32 -40.18 -2.73
C THR A 13 30.64 -39.44 -2.86
N VAL A 14 30.96 -38.95 -4.06
CA VAL A 14 32.10 -38.05 -4.28
C VAL A 14 31.67 -36.64 -3.85
N PHE A 15 32.07 -36.23 -2.65
CA PHE A 15 31.92 -34.85 -2.20
C PHE A 15 33.01 -33.98 -2.85
N PHE A 16 32.64 -33.20 -3.86
CA PHE A 16 33.48 -32.11 -4.36
C PHE A 16 33.44 -30.97 -3.34
N PHE A 17 34.41 -30.94 -2.43
CA PHE A 17 34.71 -29.77 -1.61
C PHE A 17 35.48 -28.75 -2.46
N GLY A 18 34.76 -28.05 -3.35
CA GLY A 18 35.26 -26.79 -3.88
C GLY A 18 35.24 -25.77 -2.76
N ASN A 19 36.41 -25.26 -2.35
CA ASN A 19 36.44 -24.09 -1.46
C ASN A 19 35.59 -22.99 -2.11
N PRO A 20 34.63 -22.38 -1.39
CA PRO A 20 33.90 -21.23 -1.90
C PRO A 20 34.92 -20.10 -2.04
N ILE A 21 35.45 -19.93 -3.26
CA ILE A 21 36.19 -18.74 -3.61
C ILE A 21 35.18 -17.63 -3.44
N SER A 22 35.36 -16.80 -2.41
CA SER A 22 34.65 -15.53 -2.26
C SER A 22 34.97 -14.73 -3.52
N ALA A 23 34.09 -14.87 -4.52
CA ALA A 23 34.27 -14.28 -5.83
C ALA A 23 34.04 -12.79 -5.65
N LYS A 24 35.14 -12.04 -5.43
CA LYS A 24 35.08 -10.58 -5.52
C LYS A 24 34.44 -10.25 -6.86
N PHE A 25 33.32 -9.52 -6.78
CA PHE A 25 32.61 -9.06 -7.96
C PHE A 25 33.58 -8.47 -8.97
N LEU A 26 33.44 -8.89 -10.23
CA LEU A 26 34.33 -8.50 -11.33
C LEU A 26 34.18 -7.00 -11.60
N ASP A 27 35.15 -6.18 -11.18
CA ASP A 27 35.17 -4.76 -11.52
C ASP A 27 35.64 -4.57 -12.97
N CYS A 28 34.69 -4.34 -13.86
CA CYS A 28 34.92 -4.14 -15.30
C CYS A 28 35.41 -2.73 -15.67
N THR A 29 35.70 -1.86 -14.70
CA THR A 29 36.27 -0.54 -14.99
C THR A 29 37.79 -0.50 -15.02
N VAL A 30 38.46 -1.55 -14.56
CA VAL A 30 39.92 -1.61 -14.52
C VAL A 30 40.45 -2.22 -15.83
N PRO A 31 41.26 -1.50 -16.62
CA PRO A 31 41.53 -1.84 -18.02
C PRO A 31 42.49 -3.02 -18.30
N ALA A 32 43.02 -3.76 -17.31
CA ALA A 32 44.30 -4.47 -17.51
C ALA A 32 44.35 -6.00 -17.34
N SER A 33 43.35 -6.70 -16.78
CA SER A 33 43.48 -8.17 -16.63
C SER A 33 42.19 -8.99 -16.51
N SER A 34 41.04 -8.35 -16.32
CA SER A 34 39.72 -9.00 -16.19
C SER A 34 38.78 -8.73 -17.37
N ALA A 35 39.26 -8.06 -18.42
CA ALA A 35 38.44 -7.56 -19.52
C ALA A 35 37.73 -8.66 -20.33
N GLU A 36 38.28 -9.87 -20.37
CA GLU A 36 37.76 -10.95 -21.22
C GLU A 36 36.32 -11.34 -20.85
N HIS A 37 35.98 -11.37 -19.55
CA HIS A 37 34.63 -11.71 -19.09
C HIS A 37 33.67 -10.52 -19.02
N CYS A 38 34.14 -9.30 -19.22
CA CYS A 38 33.30 -8.10 -19.08
C CYS A 38 32.30 -7.93 -20.23
N SER A 39 32.63 -8.44 -21.42
CA SER A 39 31.73 -8.48 -22.57
C SER A 39 30.75 -9.66 -22.54
N ASP A 40 30.97 -10.64 -21.67
CA ASP A 40 30.10 -11.81 -21.59
C ASP A 40 28.72 -11.41 -21.09
N SER A 41 27.68 -12.01 -21.65
CA SER A 41 26.31 -11.80 -21.18
C SER A 41 26.14 -12.40 -19.79
N LEU A 42 25.41 -11.71 -18.92
CA LEU A 42 25.06 -12.20 -17.60
C LEU A 42 24.31 -13.54 -17.71
N ALA A 43 24.63 -14.45 -16.78
CA ALA A 43 23.83 -15.62 -16.55
C ALA A 43 22.44 -15.23 -15.97
N ASN A 44 21.48 -16.14 -16.08
CA ASN A 44 20.13 -15.93 -15.54
C ASN A 44 20.12 -15.62 -14.04
N ILE A 45 21.06 -16.19 -13.29
CA ILE A 45 21.35 -15.85 -11.91
C ILE A 45 22.84 -15.51 -11.84
N THR A 46 23.16 -14.33 -11.34
CA THR A 46 24.53 -13.86 -11.15
C THR A 46 24.70 -13.47 -9.68
N VAL A 47 25.60 -14.14 -8.97
CA VAL A 47 25.95 -13.80 -7.59
C VAL A 47 26.93 -12.64 -7.62
N VAL A 48 26.54 -11.50 -7.03
CA VAL A 48 27.39 -10.31 -6.91
C VAL A 48 28.19 -10.37 -5.62
N GLU A 49 27.51 -10.69 -4.52
CA GLU A 49 28.11 -10.91 -3.21
C GLU A 49 27.45 -12.14 -2.57
N SER A 50 28.25 -13.17 -2.32
CA SER A 50 27.78 -14.45 -1.78
C SER A 50 27.03 -14.21 -0.46
N GLY A 51 25.83 -14.77 -0.32
CA GLY A 51 25.02 -14.63 0.90
C GLY A 51 24.23 -13.33 1.01
N GLU A 52 24.54 -12.30 0.21
CA GLU A 52 24.02 -10.94 0.46
C GLU A 52 23.38 -10.28 -0.77
N PHE A 53 23.93 -10.47 -1.97
CA PHE A 53 23.48 -9.78 -3.16
C PHE A 53 23.54 -10.65 -4.42
N ILE A 54 22.38 -10.90 -5.01
CA ILE A 54 22.19 -11.66 -6.24
C ILE A 54 21.43 -10.81 -7.26
N ILE A 55 21.75 -10.99 -8.52
CA ILE A 55 21.00 -10.47 -9.66
C ILE A 55 20.31 -11.62 -10.37
N ALA A 56 19.03 -11.46 -10.66
CA ALA A 56 18.30 -12.36 -11.54
C ALA A 56 17.90 -11.65 -12.84
N LYS A 57 18.29 -12.25 -13.98
CA LYS A 57 17.89 -11.87 -15.33
C LYS A 57 16.79 -12.83 -15.78
N LEU A 58 15.55 -12.38 -15.72
CA LEU A 58 14.38 -13.17 -16.09
C LEU A 58 13.90 -12.77 -17.49
N GLN A 59 14.16 -13.61 -18.50
CA GLN A 59 13.66 -13.36 -19.86
C GLN A 59 12.15 -13.12 -19.86
N CYS A 60 11.72 -12.08 -20.58
CA CYS A 60 10.33 -11.64 -20.63
C CYS A 60 9.77 -11.91 -22.04
N TYR A 61 8.91 -12.91 -22.16
CA TYR A 61 8.39 -13.33 -23.46
C TYR A 61 7.18 -12.48 -23.85
N GLY A 62 7.30 -11.70 -24.93
CA GLY A 62 6.21 -10.87 -25.46
C GLY A 62 5.97 -9.58 -24.67
N CYS A 63 6.86 -9.24 -23.74
CA CYS A 63 6.72 -8.04 -22.92
C CYS A 63 7.06 -6.79 -23.73
N PRO A 64 6.19 -5.76 -23.78
CA PRO A 64 6.52 -4.51 -24.46
C PRO A 64 7.67 -3.79 -23.77
N THR A 65 8.46 -3.04 -24.53
CA THR A 65 9.50 -2.13 -24.06
C THR A 65 9.10 -0.69 -24.35
N THR A 66 9.82 0.28 -23.80
CA THR A 66 9.56 1.71 -24.08
C THR A 66 10.79 2.39 -24.64
N ALA A 67 10.70 2.89 -25.87
CA ALA A 67 11.71 3.77 -26.43
C ALA A 67 11.33 5.23 -26.12
N ARG A 68 12.23 5.98 -25.47
CA ARG A 68 12.04 7.43 -25.25
C ARG A 68 12.50 8.21 -26.47
N HIS A 69 11.69 9.15 -26.94
CA HIS A 69 12.09 10.05 -28.02
C HIS A 69 12.92 11.23 -27.47
N GLU A 70 13.88 11.72 -28.27
CA GLU A 70 14.72 12.89 -27.90
C GLU A 70 13.88 14.15 -27.60
N LYS A 71 12.73 14.30 -28.26
CA LYS A 71 11.83 15.45 -28.13
C LYS A 71 10.83 15.31 -26.97
N GLY A 72 10.99 14.30 -26.12
CA GLY A 72 10.01 13.91 -25.10
C GLY A 72 8.93 13.00 -25.67
N GLY A 73 8.27 12.25 -24.77
CA GLY A 73 7.35 11.18 -25.12
C GLY A 73 8.03 9.81 -25.19
N HIS A 74 7.21 8.77 -25.32
CA HIS A 74 7.63 7.38 -25.41
C HIS A 74 6.81 6.64 -26.47
N GLU A 75 7.43 5.64 -27.07
CA GLU A 75 6.80 4.69 -27.98
C GLU A 75 6.93 3.28 -27.40
N ILE A 76 5.83 2.52 -27.48
CA ILE A 76 5.84 1.12 -27.08
C ILE A 76 6.50 0.31 -28.19
N THR A 77 7.63 -0.32 -27.87
CA THR A 77 8.34 -1.23 -28.76
C THR A 77 8.18 -2.68 -28.26
N HIS A 78 8.61 -3.66 -29.06
CA HIS A 78 8.50 -5.08 -28.73
C HIS A 78 9.87 -5.75 -28.88
N GLU A 79 10.91 -5.10 -28.35
CA GLU A 79 12.26 -5.65 -28.39
C GLU A 79 12.40 -6.80 -27.39
N GLU A 80 13.22 -7.79 -27.74
CA GLU A 80 13.51 -8.90 -26.82
C GLU A 80 14.20 -8.37 -25.56
N ASN A 81 13.58 -8.62 -24.41
CA ASN A 81 14.04 -8.08 -23.14
C ASN A 81 13.96 -9.11 -22.02
N ALA A 82 14.60 -8.77 -20.91
CA ALA A 82 14.51 -9.49 -19.65
C ALA A 82 14.16 -8.51 -18.53
N LEU A 83 13.36 -8.98 -17.57
CA LEU A 83 13.14 -8.33 -16.30
C LEU A 83 14.40 -8.50 -15.44
N PHE A 84 14.88 -7.38 -14.92
CA PHE A 84 16.06 -7.32 -14.07
C PHE A 84 15.63 -7.20 -12.60
N PHE A 85 16.03 -8.17 -11.80
CA PHE A 85 15.77 -8.18 -10.37
C PHE A 85 17.06 -8.09 -9.57
N ASN A 86 17.15 -7.06 -8.72
CA ASN A 86 18.12 -6.98 -7.65
C ASN A 86 17.54 -7.69 -6.40
N ILE A 87 18.29 -8.63 -5.85
CA ILE A 87 17.88 -9.40 -4.68
C ILE A 87 18.97 -9.19 -3.64
N SER A 88 18.69 -8.39 -2.63
CA SER A 88 19.67 -8.05 -1.61
C SER A 88 19.11 -8.16 -0.21
N LEU A 89 19.99 -8.16 0.78
CA LEU A 89 19.60 -8.03 2.17
C LEU A 89 19.63 -6.56 2.61
N SER A 90 18.81 -6.23 3.62
CA SER A 90 18.94 -4.96 4.33
C SER A 90 20.31 -4.86 5.03
N GLN A 91 20.74 -3.65 5.38
CA GLN A 91 22.04 -3.42 6.04
C GLN A 91 22.24 -4.23 7.34
N ASN A 92 21.16 -4.51 8.06
CA ASN A 92 21.17 -5.33 9.28
C ASN A 92 20.88 -6.83 9.01
N HIS A 93 20.68 -7.21 7.75
CA HIS A 93 20.37 -8.56 7.27
C HIS A 93 19.08 -9.13 7.87
N THR A 94 18.12 -8.31 8.27
CA THR A 94 16.85 -8.81 8.82
C THR A 94 15.71 -8.82 7.81
N GLN A 95 15.93 -8.26 6.62
CA GLN A 95 14.92 -8.16 5.57
C GLN A 95 15.53 -8.56 4.22
N LEU A 96 14.76 -9.32 3.44
CA LEU A 96 15.05 -9.55 2.03
C LEU A 96 14.43 -8.42 1.22
N LEU A 97 15.23 -7.83 0.35
CA LEU A 97 14.83 -6.75 -0.54
C LEU A 97 14.80 -7.27 -1.98
N LEU A 98 13.74 -6.95 -2.71
CA LEU A 98 13.61 -7.16 -4.15
C LEU A 98 13.41 -5.80 -4.83
N ASN A 99 14.34 -5.42 -5.71
CA ASN A 99 14.37 -4.07 -6.30
C ASN A 99 14.31 -2.97 -5.23
N SER A 100 15.11 -3.18 -4.17
CA SER A 100 15.21 -2.31 -2.99
C SER A 100 13.90 -2.15 -2.19
N LYS A 101 12.93 -3.05 -2.37
CA LYS A 101 11.69 -3.10 -1.58
C LYS A 101 11.69 -4.31 -0.66
N PRO A 102 11.38 -4.16 0.63
CA PRO A 102 11.31 -5.30 1.54
C PRO A 102 10.17 -6.24 1.15
N ILE A 103 10.49 -7.52 1.00
CA ILE A 103 9.53 -8.58 0.66
C ILE A 103 9.47 -9.71 1.70
N PHE A 104 10.39 -9.79 2.66
CA PHE A 104 10.41 -10.80 3.72
C PHE A 104 11.08 -10.21 4.98
N PRO A 105 10.68 -10.55 6.23
CA PRO A 105 9.80 -11.65 6.67
C PRO A 105 8.31 -11.50 6.39
N SER A 106 7.84 -10.27 6.19
CA SER A 106 6.47 -10.00 5.78
C SER A 106 6.47 -9.00 4.64
N LEU A 107 5.51 -9.16 3.72
CA LEU A 107 5.22 -8.16 2.72
C LEU A 107 4.39 -7.05 3.39
N ALA A 108 4.88 -5.81 3.37
CA ALA A 108 4.19 -4.70 4.04
C ALA A 108 2.77 -4.49 3.47
N SER A 109 1.82 -4.09 4.32
CA SER A 109 0.52 -3.55 3.88
C SER A 109 0.54 -2.01 4.02
N PRO A 110 0.27 -1.25 2.95
CA PRO A 110 -0.11 -1.70 1.62
C PRO A 110 1.06 -2.35 0.87
N ARG A 111 0.72 -3.32 0.02
CA ARG A 111 1.70 -4.11 -0.75
C ARG A 111 2.62 -3.20 -1.56
N PRO A 112 3.94 -3.44 -1.56
CA PRO A 112 4.86 -2.58 -2.26
C PRO A 112 4.65 -2.70 -3.77
N ASN A 113 4.68 -1.55 -4.44
CA ASN A 113 4.85 -1.50 -5.89
C ASN A 113 6.25 -2.01 -6.23
N LEU A 114 6.30 -3.19 -6.83
CA LEU A 114 7.54 -3.74 -7.38
C LEU A 114 7.71 -3.22 -8.80
N TYR A 115 8.87 -2.61 -9.04
CA TYR A 115 9.27 -2.15 -10.37
C TYR A 115 10.44 -3.01 -10.81
N ALA A 116 10.36 -3.61 -11.99
CA ALA A 116 11.47 -4.33 -12.61
C ALA A 116 11.95 -3.55 -13.83
N PRO A 117 13.21 -3.09 -13.84
CA PRO A 117 13.85 -2.60 -15.05
C PRO A 117 13.85 -3.68 -16.14
N GLN A 118 13.71 -3.25 -17.39
CA GLN A 118 13.84 -4.09 -18.56
C GLN A 118 15.23 -3.87 -19.16
N ILE A 119 15.93 -4.95 -19.42
CA ILE A 119 17.28 -4.94 -20.01
C ILE A 119 17.30 -5.78 -21.30
N PRO A 120 18.23 -5.50 -22.23
CA PRO A 120 18.46 -6.36 -23.39
C PRO A 120 18.86 -7.78 -22.97
N LEU A 121 18.53 -8.79 -23.79
CA LEU A 121 18.93 -10.18 -23.48
C LEU A 121 20.44 -10.37 -23.37
N ASN A 122 21.22 -9.61 -24.13
CA ASN A 122 22.68 -9.62 -24.17
C ASN A 122 23.33 -8.70 -23.11
N TYR A 123 22.59 -8.30 -22.06
CA TYR A 123 23.13 -7.51 -20.95
C TYR A 123 24.39 -8.14 -20.37
N SER A 124 25.47 -7.38 -20.29
CA SER A 124 26.82 -7.88 -19.97
C SER A 124 27.27 -7.56 -18.54
N PHE A 125 28.37 -8.17 -18.11
CA PHE A 125 29.04 -7.81 -16.86
C PHE A 125 29.52 -6.35 -16.83
N SER A 126 29.93 -5.77 -17.96
CA SER A 126 30.30 -4.35 -18.05
C SER A 126 29.10 -3.42 -17.81
N SER A 127 27.93 -3.74 -18.37
CA SER A 127 26.69 -2.98 -18.12
C SER A 127 26.25 -3.12 -16.66
N LEU A 128 26.36 -4.32 -16.07
CA LEU A 128 26.09 -4.53 -14.64
C LEU A 128 27.04 -3.73 -13.74
N SER A 129 28.35 -3.75 -14.02
CA SER A 129 29.35 -2.99 -13.26
C SER A 129 29.08 -1.49 -13.31
N THR A 130 28.72 -0.97 -14.49
CA THR A 130 28.28 0.42 -14.68
C THR A 130 27.04 0.73 -13.84
N THR A 131 26.05 -0.16 -13.85
CA THR A 131 24.82 -0.02 -13.07
C THR A 131 25.08 0.04 -11.57
N ILE A 132 25.89 -0.87 -11.03
CA ILE A 132 26.26 -0.88 -9.61
C ILE A 132 26.99 0.41 -9.24
N LYS A 133 27.96 0.85 -10.04
CA LYS A 133 28.69 2.10 -9.78
C LYS A 133 27.78 3.32 -9.79
N CYS A 134 26.83 3.36 -10.72
CA CYS A 134 25.84 4.43 -10.76
C CYS A 134 25.02 4.47 -9.46
N THR A 135 24.57 3.33 -8.94
CA THR A 135 23.76 3.30 -7.69
C THR A 135 24.53 3.77 -6.44
N GLN A 136 25.85 3.79 -6.49
CA GLN A 136 26.70 4.28 -5.40
C GLN A 136 26.92 5.80 -5.47
N GLN A 137 26.64 6.43 -6.61
CA GLN A 137 26.80 7.87 -6.77
C GLN A 137 25.57 8.60 -6.20
N PRO A 138 25.76 9.74 -5.52
CA PRO A 138 24.63 10.57 -5.14
C PRO A 138 23.95 11.07 -6.42
N CYS A 139 22.70 10.65 -6.61
CA CYS A 139 21.82 11.25 -7.59
C CYS A 139 21.79 12.75 -7.32
N GLY A 140 21.97 13.59 -8.36
CA GLY A 140 21.91 15.05 -8.21
C GLY A 140 20.55 15.54 -7.67
N ASN A 141 20.24 16.84 -7.82
CA ASN A 141 19.03 17.50 -7.30
C ASN A 141 17.66 16.96 -7.80
N PHE A 142 17.58 15.74 -8.34
CA PHE A 142 16.33 15.01 -8.55
C PHE A 142 15.92 14.33 -7.25
N ASP A 143 14.68 14.58 -6.81
CA ASP A 143 14.06 14.21 -5.53
C ASP A 143 13.87 12.69 -5.28
N GLY A 144 14.75 11.83 -5.79
CA GLY A 144 14.87 10.45 -5.35
C GLY A 144 14.76 9.42 -6.47
N LYS A 145 15.85 8.66 -6.59
CA LYS A 145 16.15 7.53 -7.49
C LYS A 145 16.83 7.93 -8.81
N CYS A 146 18.10 7.59 -8.91
CA CYS A 146 18.76 7.51 -10.20
C CYS A 146 18.18 6.33 -10.97
N ASP A 147 17.76 6.54 -12.21
CA ASP A 147 17.56 5.47 -13.18
C ASP A 147 18.94 4.94 -13.61
N CYS A 148 19.55 4.14 -12.73
CA CYS A 148 20.96 3.74 -12.84
C CYS A 148 21.21 2.48 -13.66
N VAL A 149 20.19 1.92 -14.32
CA VAL A 149 20.37 0.73 -15.14
C VAL A 149 20.94 1.17 -16.49
N ALA A 150 22.18 0.78 -16.78
CA ALA A 150 22.76 0.95 -18.11
C ALA A 150 21.87 0.21 -19.14
N ASP A 151 21.78 0.69 -20.37
CA ASP A 151 21.00 0.06 -21.45
C ASP A 151 19.52 -0.22 -21.08
N ASN A 152 18.93 0.61 -20.21
CA ASN A 152 17.57 0.42 -19.74
C ASN A 152 16.53 0.58 -20.85
N LEU A 153 15.75 -0.48 -21.10
CA LEU A 153 14.65 -0.50 -22.08
C LEU A 153 13.30 -0.04 -21.50
N GLY A 154 13.27 0.31 -20.22
CA GLY A 154 12.07 0.76 -19.51
C GLY A 154 11.93 0.13 -18.13
N GLY A 155 10.85 0.46 -17.44
CA GLY A 155 10.53 -0.15 -16.15
C GLY A 155 9.10 -0.65 -16.16
N VAL A 156 8.89 -1.90 -15.75
CA VAL A 156 7.56 -2.46 -15.59
C VAL A 156 7.17 -2.37 -14.11
N ARG A 157 6.03 -1.74 -13.82
CA ARG A 157 5.37 -1.88 -12.53
C ARG A 157 4.58 -3.18 -12.53
N LEU A 158 5.03 -4.15 -11.73
CA LEU A 158 4.60 -5.53 -11.82
C LEU A 158 3.27 -5.80 -11.09
N SER A 159 2.41 -6.56 -11.74
CA SER A 159 1.55 -7.55 -11.08
C SER A 159 2.41 -8.76 -10.74
N TYR A 160 2.26 -9.31 -9.55
CA TYR A 160 3.05 -10.46 -9.12
C TYR A 160 2.27 -11.43 -8.26
N ASP A 161 2.67 -12.69 -8.36
CA ASP A 161 2.28 -13.75 -7.43
C ASP A 161 3.45 -14.04 -6.48
N TYR A 162 3.20 -13.97 -5.18
CA TYR A 162 4.22 -14.11 -4.14
C TYR A 162 3.85 -15.26 -3.21
N TYR A 163 4.81 -16.14 -2.96
CA TYR A 163 4.64 -17.24 -2.00
C TYR A 163 5.83 -17.35 -1.07
N THR A 164 5.58 -17.68 0.19
CA THR A 164 6.60 -18.09 1.16
C THR A 164 6.31 -19.47 1.72
N PHE A 165 7.35 -20.29 1.82
CA PHE A 165 7.26 -21.61 2.43
C PHE A 165 8.46 -21.86 3.34
N SER A 166 8.23 -22.41 4.54
CA SER A 166 9.33 -22.86 5.39
C SER A 166 9.91 -24.17 4.84
N SER A 167 11.23 -24.21 4.62
CA SER A 167 11.96 -25.43 4.26
C SER A 167 12.33 -26.20 5.52
N SER A 168 11.60 -27.29 5.80
CA SER A 168 11.81 -28.12 6.98
C SER A 168 13.21 -28.75 7.05
N ALA A 169 13.86 -28.95 5.91
CA ALA A 169 15.16 -29.60 5.81
C ALA A 169 16.33 -28.70 6.24
N SER A 170 16.19 -27.38 6.08
CA SER A 170 17.30 -26.43 6.27
C SER A 170 17.00 -25.34 7.29
N GLY A 171 15.81 -25.32 7.90
CA GLY A 171 15.38 -24.18 8.73
C GLY A 171 15.31 -22.87 7.94
N GLY A 172 15.30 -22.96 6.61
CA GLY A 172 15.28 -21.82 5.70
C GLY A 172 13.89 -21.52 5.17
N TRP A 173 13.79 -20.53 4.30
CA TRP A 173 12.57 -20.14 3.61
C TRP A 173 12.78 -20.19 2.11
N ILE A 174 11.74 -20.63 1.40
CA ILE A 174 11.65 -20.59 -0.05
C ILE A 174 10.64 -19.50 -0.39
N ILE A 175 11.09 -18.51 -1.16
CA ILE A 175 10.29 -17.37 -1.58
C ILE A 175 10.15 -17.46 -3.09
N ARG A 176 8.93 -17.45 -3.60
CA ARG A 176 8.66 -17.44 -5.04
C ARG A 176 8.02 -16.12 -5.43
N VAL A 177 8.53 -15.52 -6.50
CA VAL A 177 7.97 -14.32 -7.10
C VAL A 177 7.75 -14.59 -8.57
N ASP A 178 6.48 -14.66 -8.97
CA ASP A 178 6.07 -14.79 -10.37
C ASP A 178 5.62 -13.42 -10.90
N ALA A 179 6.18 -12.99 -12.02
CA ALA A 179 5.75 -11.77 -12.69
C ALA A 179 4.54 -12.11 -13.58
N LEU A 180 3.35 -11.68 -13.18
CA LEU A 180 2.10 -11.98 -13.88
C LEU A 180 1.80 -11.02 -15.03
N GLY A 181 2.31 -9.79 -14.95
CA GLY A 181 2.05 -8.74 -15.93
C GLY A 181 2.48 -7.37 -15.40
N GLY A 182 2.10 -6.30 -16.07
CA GLY A 182 2.34 -4.94 -15.58
C GLY A 182 2.06 -3.80 -16.56
N HIS A 183 2.43 -2.60 -16.13
CA HIS A 183 2.46 -1.39 -16.97
C HIS A 183 3.90 -0.90 -17.15
N ASN A 184 4.26 -0.39 -18.32
CA ASN A 184 5.60 0.11 -18.65
C ASN A 184 5.93 1.49 -18.05
N GLY A 185 5.50 1.74 -16.81
CA GLY A 185 5.81 2.96 -16.06
C GLY A 185 4.91 4.16 -16.36
N TYR A 186 4.19 4.16 -17.49
CA TYR A 186 3.19 5.18 -17.81
C TYR A 186 1.77 4.66 -17.59
N MET A 187 0.96 5.42 -16.85
CA MET A 187 -0.42 5.03 -16.52
C MET A 187 -1.35 4.97 -17.74
N ALA A 188 -0.96 5.62 -18.85
CA ALA A 188 -1.71 5.58 -20.11
C ALA A 188 -1.42 4.33 -20.94
N ASP A 189 -0.34 3.60 -20.63
CA ASP A 189 0.04 2.41 -21.38
C ASP A 189 -0.88 1.25 -21.01
N PRO A 190 -1.27 0.42 -21.98
CA PRO A 190 -2.10 -0.73 -21.71
C PRO A 190 -1.40 -1.67 -20.73
N TYR A 191 -2.19 -2.28 -19.86
CA TYR A 191 -1.73 -3.38 -19.04
C TYR A 191 -1.40 -4.58 -19.95
N VAL A 192 -0.29 -5.26 -19.67
CA VAL A 192 0.10 -6.46 -20.41
C VAL A 192 0.27 -7.64 -19.47
N ASP A 193 -0.38 -8.75 -19.80
CA ASP A 193 -0.23 -10.03 -19.14
C ASP A 193 1.02 -10.75 -19.64
N PHE A 194 1.74 -11.38 -18.71
CA PHE A 194 2.89 -12.23 -19.00
C PHE A 194 2.44 -13.68 -18.95
N ASP A 195 1.63 -14.11 -19.89
CA ASP A 195 0.94 -15.42 -19.89
C ASP A 195 1.76 -16.56 -20.51
N SER A 196 2.92 -16.25 -21.11
CA SER A 196 3.77 -17.25 -21.77
C SER A 196 4.10 -18.42 -20.83
N PRO A 197 3.91 -19.68 -21.25
CA PRO A 197 4.28 -20.84 -20.45
C PRO A 197 5.79 -21.02 -20.32
N LEU A 198 6.58 -20.31 -21.15
CA LEU A 198 8.04 -20.30 -21.07
C LEU A 198 8.56 -19.32 -20.02
N GLN A 199 7.70 -18.44 -19.51
CA GLN A 199 8.03 -17.50 -18.45
C GLN A 199 8.43 -18.27 -17.18
N LYS A 200 9.59 -17.96 -16.63
CA LYS A 200 10.09 -18.60 -15.40
C LYS A 200 9.66 -17.82 -14.17
N VAL A 201 9.69 -18.49 -13.02
CA VAL A 201 9.42 -17.90 -11.70
C VAL A 201 10.75 -17.75 -10.96
N LEU A 202 10.92 -16.62 -10.27
CA LEU A 202 12.08 -16.41 -9.41
C LEU A 202 11.87 -17.16 -8.10
N GLN A 203 12.73 -18.13 -7.79
CA GLN A 203 12.75 -18.83 -6.51
C GLN A 203 14.01 -18.42 -5.71
N ILE A 204 13.81 -17.70 -4.62
CA ILE A 204 14.85 -17.24 -3.70
C ILE A 204 14.84 -18.18 -2.50
N ASN A 205 15.98 -18.80 -2.21
CA ASN A 205 16.13 -19.63 -1.02
C ASN A 205 16.96 -18.83 -0.02
N ILE A 206 16.46 -18.67 1.20
CA ILE A 206 17.15 -17.97 2.27
C ILE A 206 17.25 -18.86 3.50
N GLU A 207 18.29 -18.65 4.31
CA GLU A 207 18.42 -19.22 5.64
C GLU A 207 18.18 -18.14 6.68
N GLN A 208 17.44 -18.46 7.76
CA GLN A 208 17.23 -17.57 8.88
C GLN A 208 17.96 -18.11 10.10
N HIS A 209 19.00 -17.38 10.50
CA HIS A 209 19.80 -17.68 11.67
C HIS A 209 19.00 -17.41 12.96
N GLN A 210 19.41 -18.03 14.07
CA GLN A 210 18.71 -17.90 15.37
C GLN A 210 18.61 -16.46 15.89
N ASN A 211 19.53 -15.59 15.47
CA ASN A 211 19.54 -14.17 15.80
C ASN A 211 18.62 -13.32 14.88
N GLY A 212 17.85 -13.97 13.99
CA GLY A 212 16.98 -13.32 13.02
C GLY A 212 17.68 -12.77 11.78
N ARG A 213 19.00 -12.96 11.65
CA ARG A 213 19.73 -12.60 10.43
C ARG A 213 19.38 -13.56 9.30
N LEU A 214 19.30 -13.02 8.10
CA LEU A 214 19.03 -13.72 6.87
C LEU A 214 20.33 -13.88 6.08
N GLU A 215 20.38 -14.93 5.28
CA GLU A 215 21.44 -15.21 4.31
C GLU A 215 20.80 -15.77 3.04
N ILE A 216 21.22 -15.26 1.88
CA ILE A 216 20.72 -15.74 0.59
C ILE A 216 21.53 -16.95 0.16
N LEU A 217 20.86 -18.08 -0.06
CA LEU A 217 21.53 -19.32 -0.47
C LEU A 217 21.79 -19.33 -1.98
N ASP A 218 22.95 -19.89 -2.36
CA ASP A 218 23.37 -20.10 -3.76
C ASP A 218 22.41 -20.99 -4.57
N SER A 219 21.50 -21.69 -3.89
CA SER A 219 20.45 -22.50 -4.52
C SER A 219 19.32 -21.65 -5.15
N THR A 220 19.37 -20.33 -5.00
CA THR A 220 18.46 -19.38 -5.67
C THR A 220 18.50 -19.58 -7.17
N ARG A 221 17.32 -19.72 -7.81
CA ARG A 221 17.22 -20.14 -9.20
C ARG A 221 15.93 -19.68 -9.86
N LEU A 222 15.94 -19.69 -11.19
CA LEU A 222 14.71 -19.59 -11.97
C LEU A 222 14.11 -21.00 -12.11
N VAL A 223 12.82 -21.14 -11.81
CA VAL A 223 12.08 -22.41 -11.93
C VAL A 223 11.00 -22.30 -12.98
N GLU A 224 10.55 -23.44 -13.52
CA GLU A 224 9.38 -23.47 -14.39
C GLU A 224 8.16 -22.89 -13.68
N ARG A 225 7.38 -22.10 -14.40
CA ARG A 225 6.08 -21.66 -13.91
C ARG A 225 5.15 -22.86 -13.80
N ILE A 226 4.58 -23.03 -12.62
CA ILE A 226 3.45 -23.93 -12.43
C ILE A 226 2.23 -23.12 -12.89
N PRO A 227 1.47 -23.59 -13.90
CA PRO A 227 0.27 -22.89 -14.33
C PRO A 227 -0.60 -22.63 -13.10
N ALA A 228 -1.05 -21.38 -12.94
CA ALA A 228 -2.02 -21.09 -11.91
C ALA A 228 -3.19 -22.07 -12.09
N PRO A 229 -3.69 -22.68 -10.99
CA PRO A 229 -4.90 -23.50 -11.11
C PRO A 229 -5.96 -22.64 -11.79
N ALA A 230 -6.60 -23.19 -12.82
CA ALA A 230 -7.62 -22.48 -13.59
C ALA A 230 -8.51 -21.72 -12.61
N GLU A 231 -8.62 -20.40 -12.77
CA GLU A 231 -9.24 -19.54 -11.79
C GLU A 231 -10.57 -20.16 -11.39
N SER A 232 -10.61 -20.72 -10.19
CA SER A 232 -11.88 -21.14 -9.65
C SER A 232 -12.61 -19.84 -9.42
N HIS A 233 -13.61 -19.55 -10.26
CA HIS A 233 -14.64 -18.55 -10.00
C HIS A 233 -15.42 -19.01 -8.76
N GLN A 234 -14.74 -19.02 -7.63
CA GLN A 234 -15.34 -19.31 -6.35
C GLN A 234 -16.18 -18.10 -6.06
N GLU A 235 -17.50 -18.29 -6.09
CA GLU A 235 -18.42 -17.22 -5.76
C GLU A 235 -18.06 -16.71 -4.36
N MET A 236 -17.59 -15.46 -4.28
CA MET A 236 -17.28 -14.83 -3.00
C MET A 236 -18.56 -14.79 -2.16
N SER A 237 -18.47 -15.20 -0.89
CA SER A 237 -19.61 -15.09 0.00
C SER A 237 -19.98 -13.62 0.17
N THR A 238 -21.23 -13.34 0.55
CA THR A 238 -21.69 -11.97 0.84
C THR A 238 -20.80 -11.30 1.89
N TRP A 239 -20.31 -12.05 2.87
CA TRP A 239 -19.40 -11.54 3.90
C TRP A 239 -18.03 -11.16 3.34
N ASP A 240 -17.50 -11.95 2.40
CA ASP A 240 -16.22 -11.64 1.75
C ASP A 240 -16.33 -10.39 0.89
N LYS A 241 -17.48 -10.19 0.22
CA LYS A 241 -17.76 -8.94 -0.51
C LYS A 241 -17.78 -7.72 0.42
N ILE A 242 -18.38 -7.85 1.61
CA ILE A 242 -18.40 -6.76 2.60
C ILE A 242 -16.98 -6.50 3.12
N ARG A 243 -16.22 -7.53 3.49
CA ARG A 243 -14.82 -7.38 3.91
C ARG A 243 -13.95 -6.74 2.82
N LYS A 244 -14.13 -7.18 1.58
CA LYS A 244 -13.51 -6.59 0.39
C LYS A 244 -13.84 -5.12 0.25
N PHE A 245 -15.11 -4.75 0.40
CA PHE A 245 -15.52 -3.35 0.38
C PHE A 245 -14.76 -2.54 1.44
N PHE A 246 -14.59 -3.02 2.67
CA PHE A 246 -13.83 -2.29 3.69
C PHE A 246 -12.30 -2.39 3.56
N GLY A 247 -11.77 -3.13 2.58
CA GLY A 247 -10.34 -3.29 2.34
C GLY A 247 -9.65 -4.32 3.24
N PHE A 248 -10.39 -5.22 3.88
CA PHE A 248 -9.85 -6.30 4.72
C PHE A 248 -9.40 -7.54 3.90
N GLU A 249 -9.05 -7.38 2.63
CA GLU A 249 -8.67 -8.51 1.75
C GLU A 249 -7.30 -9.11 2.09
N ASP A 250 -6.44 -8.36 2.81
CA ASP A 250 -5.08 -8.82 3.13
C ASP A 250 -5.06 -10.06 4.06
N ASP A 251 -6.15 -10.33 4.78
CA ASP A 251 -6.26 -11.49 5.68
C ASP A 251 -6.78 -12.76 4.97
N MET A 252 -7.22 -12.66 3.70
CA MET A 252 -7.68 -13.80 2.91
C MET A 252 -6.57 -14.42 2.06
N ALA A 253 -5.34 -14.45 2.60
CA ALA A 253 -4.24 -15.18 1.99
C ALA A 253 -4.73 -16.59 1.63
N ARG A 254 -4.58 -16.96 0.34
CA ARG A 254 -5.20 -18.16 -0.23
C ARG A 254 -4.66 -19.44 0.42
N GLU A 255 -3.53 -19.32 1.13
CA GLU A 255 -2.87 -20.24 2.07
C GLU A 255 -1.82 -19.39 2.84
N ASP A 256 -1.33 -19.85 4.00
CA ASP A 256 -0.30 -19.15 4.77
C ASP A 256 0.92 -18.79 3.88
N GLY A 257 1.12 -17.49 3.64
CA GLY A 257 2.26 -16.99 2.85
C GLY A 257 2.00 -16.78 1.35
N HIS A 258 0.79 -17.04 0.83
CA HIS A 258 0.43 -16.79 -0.58
C HIS A 258 -0.28 -15.44 -0.78
N ILE A 259 0.26 -14.61 -1.67
CA ILE A 259 -0.17 -13.25 -1.96
C ILE A 259 -0.17 -13.00 -3.48
N VAL A 260 -1.35 -12.81 -4.07
CA VAL A 260 -1.49 -12.34 -5.47
C VAL A 260 -1.74 -10.83 -5.49
N TYR A 261 -0.84 -10.05 -6.08
CA TYR A 261 -0.99 -8.62 -6.30
C TYR A 261 -1.19 -8.32 -7.78
N LEU A 262 -2.39 -7.86 -8.14
CA LEU A 262 -2.73 -7.42 -9.50
C LEU A 262 -2.82 -5.91 -9.55
N ILE A 263 -1.94 -5.29 -10.34
CA ILE A 263 -1.96 -3.84 -10.53
C ILE A 263 -3.16 -3.39 -11.35
N SER A 264 -3.63 -4.19 -12.30
CA SER A 264 -4.81 -3.90 -13.12
C SER A 264 -6.07 -3.74 -12.26
N GLU A 265 -6.10 -4.38 -11.09
CA GLU A 265 -7.17 -4.22 -10.12
C GLU A 265 -6.99 -3.00 -9.22
N SER A 266 -5.85 -2.31 -9.24
CA SER A 266 -5.52 -1.22 -8.31
C SER A 266 -5.13 0.05 -9.05
N ASP A 267 -5.91 1.12 -8.90
CA ASP A 267 -5.55 2.43 -9.42
C ASP A 267 -4.77 3.27 -8.38
N TYR A 268 -4.57 4.56 -8.66
CA TYR A 268 -3.90 5.50 -7.74
C TYR A 268 -4.63 5.65 -6.39
N TYR A 269 -5.94 5.40 -6.36
CA TYR A 269 -6.82 5.54 -5.21
C TYR A 269 -7.03 4.22 -4.46
N GLY A 270 -6.71 3.09 -5.09
CA GLY A 270 -6.77 1.75 -4.52
C GLY A 270 -7.49 0.78 -5.43
N ARG A 271 -7.99 -0.33 -4.89
CA ARG A 271 -8.84 -1.24 -5.67
C ARG A 271 -10.22 -0.61 -5.89
N PRO A 272 -10.73 -0.52 -7.13
CA PRO A 272 -12.11 -0.09 -7.38
C PRO A 272 -13.11 -0.93 -6.59
N GLY A 273 -14.18 -0.30 -6.11
CA GLY A 273 -15.20 -0.96 -5.29
C GLY A 273 -14.83 -1.15 -3.82
N THR A 274 -13.68 -0.63 -3.36
CA THR A 274 -13.36 -0.52 -1.93
C THR A 274 -13.81 0.83 -1.37
N LEU A 275 -14.12 0.90 -0.07
CA LEU A 275 -14.48 2.10 0.67
C LEU A 275 -13.36 3.14 0.59
N LYS A 276 -12.10 2.70 0.64
CA LYS A 276 -10.95 3.60 0.48
C LYS A 276 -10.97 4.28 -0.89
N HIS A 277 -11.19 3.50 -1.95
CA HIS A 277 -11.31 4.02 -3.31
C HIS A 277 -12.50 4.99 -3.42
N LEU A 278 -13.68 4.61 -2.94
CA LEU A 278 -14.88 5.46 -2.92
C LEU A 278 -14.67 6.76 -2.15
N LEU A 279 -14.11 6.68 -0.94
CA LEU A 279 -13.82 7.86 -0.12
C LEU A 279 -12.83 8.78 -0.82
N HIS A 280 -11.80 8.24 -1.48
CA HIS A 280 -10.83 9.05 -2.19
C HIS A 280 -11.41 9.66 -3.47
N GLU A 281 -12.24 8.91 -4.20
CA GLU A 281 -12.96 9.43 -5.37
C GLU A 281 -13.88 10.60 -4.95
N VAL A 282 -14.60 10.46 -3.83
CA VAL A 282 -15.41 11.54 -3.24
C VAL A 282 -14.52 12.67 -2.71
N TRP A 283 -13.37 12.40 -2.11
CA TRP A 283 -12.52 13.49 -1.59
C TRP A 283 -11.78 14.24 -2.69
N GLY A 284 -11.35 13.55 -3.74
CA GLY A 284 -10.51 14.10 -4.80
C GLY A 284 -11.31 14.75 -5.93
N ASN A 285 -12.41 14.13 -6.36
CA ASN A 285 -13.15 14.55 -7.55
C ASN A 285 -14.36 15.43 -7.24
N TYR A 286 -14.84 15.43 -5.99
CA TYR A 286 -16.00 16.23 -5.64
C TYR A 286 -15.63 17.71 -5.52
N PRO A 287 -16.48 18.65 -5.97
CA PRO A 287 -16.19 20.07 -5.93
C PRO A 287 -16.31 20.61 -4.50
N TRP A 288 -15.42 20.22 -3.60
CA TRP A 288 -15.41 20.65 -2.19
C TRP A 288 -15.40 22.16 -2.03
N ARG A 289 -14.79 22.88 -2.99
CA ARG A 289 -14.86 24.34 -3.05
C ARG A 289 -16.29 24.84 -3.17
N LEU A 290 -17.10 24.23 -4.04
CA LEU A 290 -18.51 24.59 -4.23
C LEU A 290 -19.32 24.23 -2.97
N ILE A 291 -19.12 23.04 -2.40
CA ILE A 291 -19.78 22.65 -1.15
C ILE A 291 -19.44 23.63 -0.03
N ALA A 292 -18.16 23.95 0.16
CA ALA A 292 -17.71 24.88 1.19
C ALA A 292 -18.31 26.27 1.00
N ILE A 293 -18.46 26.74 -0.25
CA ILE A 293 -19.15 28.00 -0.57
C ILE A 293 -20.64 27.91 -0.18
N ILE A 294 -21.32 26.82 -0.52
CA ILE A 294 -22.74 26.63 -0.18
C ILE A 294 -22.92 26.56 1.34
N VAL A 295 -22.18 25.69 2.02
CA VAL A 295 -22.23 25.53 3.48
C VAL A 295 -21.84 26.83 4.18
N GLY A 296 -20.78 27.50 3.73
CA GLY A 296 -20.36 28.80 4.24
C GLY A 296 -21.40 29.89 4.02
N SER A 297 -22.10 29.90 2.88
CA SER A 297 -23.18 30.83 2.59
C SER A 297 -24.41 30.59 3.47
N VAL A 298 -24.80 29.33 3.68
CA VAL A 298 -25.92 28.96 4.56
C VAL A 298 -25.60 29.34 6.01
N LEU A 299 -24.43 28.96 6.52
CA LEU A 299 -24.00 29.31 7.88
C LEU A 299 -23.85 30.82 8.07
N GLY A 300 -23.30 31.53 7.08
CA GLY A 300 -23.20 32.98 7.07
C GLY A 300 -24.57 33.65 7.09
N GLY A 301 -25.52 33.18 6.28
CA GLY A 301 -26.90 33.64 6.26
C GLY A 301 -27.62 33.43 7.59
N LEU A 302 -27.51 32.23 8.18
CA LEU A 302 -28.08 31.92 9.50
C LEU A 302 -27.49 32.80 10.60
N THR A 303 -26.17 33.01 10.58
CA THR A 303 -25.48 33.88 11.54
C THR A 303 -25.93 35.34 11.40
N LEU A 304 -26.09 35.83 10.18
CA LEU A 304 -26.61 37.17 9.90
C LEU A 304 -28.04 37.34 10.40
N ILE A 305 -28.94 36.39 10.08
CA ILE A 305 -30.34 36.40 10.53
C ILE A 305 -30.41 36.40 12.05
N TYR A 306 -29.63 35.53 12.71
CA TYR A 306 -29.54 35.49 14.17
C TYR A 306 -29.01 36.80 14.76
N GLY A 307 -28.00 37.42 14.12
CA GLY A 307 -27.46 38.73 14.50
C GLY A 307 -28.52 39.83 14.41
N ILE A 308 -29.31 39.87 13.32
CA ILE A 308 -30.42 40.81 13.14
C ILE A 308 -31.50 40.56 14.20
N PHE A 309 -31.91 39.31 14.41
CA PHE A 309 -32.89 38.95 15.43
C PHE A 309 -32.44 39.41 16.82
N ARG A 310 -31.19 39.14 17.20
CA ARG A 310 -30.62 39.59 18.48
C ARG A 310 -30.60 41.11 18.58
N PHE A 311 -30.18 41.81 17.52
CA PHE A 311 -30.20 43.26 17.48
C PHE A 311 -31.62 43.83 17.67
N VAL A 312 -32.61 43.29 16.96
CA VAL A 312 -34.02 43.68 17.11
C VAL A 312 -34.50 43.46 18.55
N THR A 313 -34.22 42.30 19.16
CA THR A 313 -34.60 42.05 20.56
C THR A 313 -33.92 43.00 21.56
N LEU A 314 -32.68 43.43 21.29
CA LEU A 314 -31.99 44.43 22.11
C LEU A 314 -32.63 45.80 21.98
N VAL A 315 -33.03 46.21 20.76
CA VAL A 315 -33.73 47.47 20.52
C VAL A 315 -35.09 47.49 21.20
N TYR A 316 -35.89 46.41 21.09
CA TYR A 316 -37.19 46.31 21.77
C TYR A 316 -37.07 46.21 23.30
N ARG A 317 -35.95 45.70 23.83
CA ARG A 317 -35.63 45.75 25.27
C ARG A 317 -35.02 47.07 25.71
N SER A 318 -34.71 47.99 24.79
CA SER A 318 -34.13 49.28 25.15
C SER A 318 -35.13 50.05 26.03
N PRO A 319 -34.72 50.61 27.19
CA PRO A 319 -35.62 51.11 28.23
C PRO A 319 -36.45 52.35 27.86
N THR A 320 -36.37 52.81 26.61
CA THR A 320 -37.08 54.01 26.13
C THR A 320 -38.59 53.89 26.24
N GLY A 321 -39.15 52.67 26.33
CA GLY A 321 -40.57 52.43 26.67
C GLY A 321 -40.85 52.06 28.14
N GLN A 322 -39.84 51.68 28.92
CA GLN A 322 -40.00 51.31 30.33
C GLN A 322 -39.87 52.51 31.28
N GLY A 323 -39.20 53.59 30.88
CA GLY A 323 -39.23 54.85 31.64
C GLY A 323 -40.65 55.42 31.79
N ALA A 324 -41.51 55.27 30.77
CA ALA A 324 -42.90 55.74 30.82
C ALA A 324 -43.83 54.83 31.65
N LYS A 325 -43.51 53.53 31.78
CA LYS A 325 -44.28 52.60 32.62
C LYS A 325 -43.81 52.60 34.07
N ASN A 326 -42.51 52.65 34.33
CA ASN A 326 -41.97 52.76 35.68
C ASN A 326 -42.31 54.11 36.33
N ALA A 327 -42.41 55.20 35.56
CA ALA A 327 -42.91 56.48 36.08
C ALA A 327 -44.38 56.39 36.52
N ARG A 328 -45.22 55.62 35.81
CA ARG A 328 -46.64 55.43 36.14
C ARG A 328 -46.85 54.42 37.29
N ASP A 329 -46.01 53.38 37.38
CA ASP A 329 -46.03 52.41 38.48
C ASP A 329 -45.45 52.98 39.79
N GLU A 330 -44.48 53.90 39.73
CA GLU A 330 -44.07 54.66 40.93
C GLU A 330 -45.18 55.61 41.42
N GLU A 331 -45.92 56.23 40.51
CA GLU A 331 -47.09 57.06 40.85
C GLU A 331 -48.20 56.20 41.51
N TYR A 332 -48.50 55.02 40.96
CA TYR A 332 -49.43 54.07 41.58
C TYR A 332 -48.96 53.53 42.93
N LYS A 333 -47.67 53.25 43.11
CA LYS A 333 -47.10 52.82 44.41
C LYS A 333 -47.09 53.94 45.45
N LEU A 334 -47.00 55.19 45.05
CA LEU A 334 -47.17 56.35 45.94
C LEU A 334 -48.63 56.50 46.37
N GLU A 335 -49.61 56.28 45.48
CA GLU A 335 -51.04 56.21 45.85
C GLU A 335 -51.37 55.02 46.76
N GLU A 336 -50.80 53.84 46.52
CA GLU A 336 -50.98 52.66 47.39
C GLU A 336 -50.32 52.83 48.77
N ARG A 337 -49.16 53.50 48.87
CA ARG A 337 -48.56 53.86 50.16
C ARG A 337 -49.38 54.90 50.92
N GLY A 338 -50.12 55.77 50.23
CA GLY A 338 -51.12 56.65 50.83
C GLY A 338 -52.29 55.86 51.41
N ARG A 339 -52.78 54.85 50.67
CA ARG A 339 -53.87 53.97 51.12
C ARG A 339 -53.49 53.02 52.27
N LEU A 340 -52.24 52.57 52.36
CA LEU A 340 -51.77 51.70 53.44
C LEU A 340 -51.52 52.43 54.78
N LEU A 341 -51.53 53.77 54.78
CA LEU A 341 -51.50 54.58 56.02
C LEU A 341 -52.91 54.82 56.58
N ASP A 342 -53.96 54.69 55.76
CA ASP A 342 -55.35 54.61 56.19
C ASP A 342 -55.70 53.13 56.38
N GLY A 343 -55.29 52.60 57.53
CA GLY A 343 -55.57 51.21 57.90
C GLY A 343 -57.06 50.91 57.94
N GLU A 344 -57.50 49.97 57.10
CA GLU A 344 -58.65 49.14 57.39
C GLU A 344 -58.20 47.67 57.30
N GLU A 345 -58.04 47.11 58.48
CA GLU A 345 -57.68 45.73 58.76
C GLU A 345 -58.93 44.86 58.51
N GLU A 346 -58.99 44.18 57.36
CA GLU A 346 -60.02 43.16 57.11
C GLU A 346 -59.39 41.76 57.06
N ASP A 347 -59.54 41.10 58.21
CA ASP A 347 -59.24 39.71 58.51
C ASP A 347 -60.22 38.76 57.77
N THR A 348 -59.70 37.84 56.96
CA THR A 348 -60.29 36.50 56.70
C THR A 348 -59.29 35.70 55.87
N ARG A 349 -58.62 34.64 56.35
CA ARG A 349 -59.11 33.34 56.86
C ARG A 349 -60.02 32.60 55.87
N THR A 350 -59.45 31.77 55.01
CA THR A 350 -59.76 30.33 54.78
C THR A 350 -59.07 29.88 53.47
N LYS A 351 -58.17 28.89 53.48
CA LYS A 351 -58.34 27.44 53.62
C LYS A 351 -58.64 26.77 52.27
N SER A 352 -57.95 25.64 52.07
CA SER A 352 -58.26 24.52 51.17
C SER A 352 -58.19 24.79 49.67
N ASP A 353 -57.80 23.87 48.81
CA ASP A 353 -57.18 22.54 48.85
C ASP A 353 -57.00 22.18 47.36
N GLU A 354 -56.32 21.06 47.10
CA GLU A 354 -56.46 20.23 45.89
C GLU A 354 -55.97 20.80 44.54
N GLU A 355 -55.56 20.00 43.56
CA GLU A 355 -55.13 18.60 43.45
C GLU A 355 -54.92 18.36 41.96
N GLY A 356 -53.88 17.59 41.62
CA GLY A 356 -53.83 16.83 40.37
C GLY A 356 -53.34 17.60 39.13
N ARG A 357 -52.76 16.93 38.15
CA ARG A 357 -52.56 15.50 37.96
C ARG A 357 -51.66 15.36 36.72
N LEU A 358 -50.68 14.47 36.83
CA LEU A 358 -50.27 13.41 35.89
C LEU A 358 -50.20 13.65 34.36
N LEU A 359 -49.41 12.75 33.78
CA LEU A 359 -49.22 12.33 32.39
C LEU A 359 -47.89 12.81 31.79
N ASP A 360 -46.99 11.95 31.30
CA ASP A 360 -46.89 10.49 31.34
C ASP A 360 -45.43 10.12 31.05
N GLU A 361 -45.02 8.99 31.61
CA GLU A 361 -43.91 8.16 31.15
C GLU A 361 -44.20 7.64 29.74
N ASP A 362 -43.18 7.56 28.88
CA ASP A 362 -43.09 6.51 27.87
C ASP A 362 -41.60 6.16 27.73
N ASP A 363 -41.22 5.13 28.46
CA ASP A 363 -40.10 4.25 28.13
C ASP A 363 -40.54 3.35 26.96
N GLU A 364 -39.74 3.27 25.90
CA GLU A 364 -39.77 2.10 25.00
C GLU A 364 -38.32 1.69 24.65
N GLU A 365 -37.82 0.82 25.53
CA GLU A 365 -36.98 -0.35 25.24
C GLU A 365 -37.45 -0.99 23.91
N THR A 366 -36.62 -1.36 22.93
CA THR A 366 -36.04 -2.71 22.85
C THR A 366 -35.25 -2.94 21.55
N GLU A 367 -34.20 -3.75 21.71
CA GLU A 367 -33.75 -4.85 20.83
C GLU A 367 -33.35 -4.60 19.36
N ALA A 368 -32.05 -4.77 19.08
CA ALA A 368 -31.48 -6.02 18.55
C ALA A 368 -29.96 -5.89 18.30
#